data_AF-A0AAJ1ESR4-F1
#
_entry.id   AF-A0AAJ1ESR4-F1
#
_cell.length_a   1.000
_cell.length_b   1.000
_cell.length_c   1.000
_cell.angle_alpha   90.00
_cell.angle_beta   90.00
_cell.angle_gamma   90.00
#
_symmetry.space_group_name_H-M   'P 1'
#
loop_
_entity.id
_entity.type
_entity.pdbx_description
1 polymer ?
#
loop_
_entity_poly.entity_id
_entity_poly.type
_entity_poly.pdbx_seq_one_letter_code
_entity_poly.pdbx_strand_id
1 'polypeptide(L)'
;IEQIINQLKLTKQSKQPSAVMLFVGNSGVGKSESAKQLSKLLGRKLIRLDMSEYRDSSSVQKIIGAAPGYVGYDKPSLLLGQLQTYPKS
;
A
#
# COMPACT_ATOMS: atom_id res chain seq x y z
N ILE A 1 1.53 -18.71 -4.19
CA ILE A 1 1.15 -17.34 -4.62
C ILE A 1 0.19 -17.40 -5.80
N GLU A 2 0.46 -18.18 -6.84
CA GLU A 2 -0.44 -18.35 -7.99
C GLU A 2 -1.85 -18.83 -7.60
N GLN A 3 -1.96 -19.74 -6.64
CA GLN A 3 -3.26 -20.19 -6.13
C GLN A 3 -4.06 -19.06 -5.45
N ILE A 4 -3.37 -18.12 -4.77
CA ILE A 4 -3.99 -16.92 -4.19
C ILE A 4 -4.49 -16.01 -5.31
N ILE A 5 -3.71 -15.81 -6.38
CA ILE A 5 -4.11 -14.99 -7.52
C ILE A 5 -5.37 -15.54 -8.19
N ASN A 6 -5.48 -16.87 -8.34
CA ASN A 6 -6.68 -17.51 -8.91
C ASN A 6 -7.90 -17.40 -7.98
N GLN A 7 -7.70 -17.37 -6.66
CA GLN A 7 -8.78 -17.21 -5.68
C GLN A 7 -9.21 -15.74 -5.52
N LEU A 8 -8.29 -14.80 -5.71
CA LEU A 8 -8.58 -13.39 -5.85
C LEU A 8 -9.32 -13.21 -7.17
N LYS A 9 -10.63 -13.45 -7.16
CA LYS A 9 -11.55 -13.02 -8.21
C LYS A 9 -11.50 -11.49 -8.22
N LEU A 10 -10.47 -10.90 -8.84
CA LEU A 10 -10.21 -9.47 -8.96
C LEU A 10 -11.35 -8.84 -9.77
N THR A 11 -12.49 -8.69 -9.13
CA THR A 11 -13.70 -8.14 -9.70
C THR A 11 -13.60 -6.64 -9.57
N LYS A 12 -13.81 -5.94 -10.70
CA LYS A 12 -13.72 -4.50 -10.77
C LYS A 12 -15.01 -3.88 -10.21
N GLN A 13 -15.25 -4.00 -8.91
CA GLN A 13 -16.28 -3.22 -8.24
C GLN A 13 -15.76 -1.80 -8.05
N SER A 14 -16.52 -0.81 -8.55
CA SER A 14 -16.03 0.56 -8.79
C SER A 14 -15.58 1.33 -7.53
N LYS A 15 -15.88 0.84 -6.32
CA LYS A 15 -15.59 1.53 -5.05
C LYS A 15 -14.78 0.71 -4.05
N GLN A 16 -14.38 -0.52 -4.37
CA GLN A 16 -13.66 -1.38 -3.43
C GLN A 16 -12.28 -1.77 -3.96
N PRO A 17 -11.26 -1.92 -3.09
CA PRO A 17 -9.98 -2.47 -3.49
C PRO A 17 -10.15 -3.90 -4.01
N SER A 18 -9.36 -4.29 -5.01
CA SER A 18 -9.48 -5.61 -5.64
C SER A 18 -9.19 -6.77 -4.68
N ALA A 19 -8.43 -6.51 -3.63
CA ALA A 19 -8.14 -7.45 -2.55
C ALA A 19 -7.72 -6.70 -1.29
N VAL A 20 -8.14 -7.19 -0.12
CA VAL A 20 -7.61 -6.77 1.19
C VAL A 20 -7.10 -8.02 1.89
N MET A 21 -5.83 -8.01 2.30
CA MET A 21 -5.15 -9.18 2.85
C MET A 21 -4.37 -8.80 4.10
N LEU A 22 -4.36 -9.70 5.08
CA LEU A 22 -3.54 -9.61 6.27
C LEU A 22 -2.61 -10.82 6.35
N PHE A 23 -1.30 -10.58 6.23
CA PHE A 23 -0.29 -11.61 6.39
C PHE A 23 0.15 -11.67 7.86
N VAL A 24 -0.04 -12.82 8.52
CA VAL A 24 0.31 -13.04 9.93
C VAL A 24 1.28 -14.22 10.06
N GLY A 25 2.18 -14.18 11.03
CA GLY A 25 3.17 -15.23 11.31
C GLY A 25 4.46 -14.68 11.91
N ASN A 26 5.43 -15.55 12.20
CA ASN A 26 6.72 -15.19 12.80
C ASN A 26 7.59 -14.32 11.87
N SER A 27 8.64 -13.69 12.40
CA SER A 27 9.63 -13.01 11.57
C SER A 27 10.32 -13.99 10.62
N GLY A 28 10.72 -13.53 9.43
CA GLY A 28 11.45 -14.35 8.45
C GLY A 28 10.61 -15.29 7.58
N VAL A 29 9.32 -15.52 7.87
CA VAL A 29 8.45 -16.44 7.08
C VAL A 29 8.04 -15.93 5.69
N GLY A 30 8.60 -14.80 5.23
CA GLY A 30 8.38 -14.31 3.87
C GLY A 30 7.15 -13.41 3.66
N LYS A 31 6.46 -12.94 4.71
CA LYS A 31 5.27 -12.07 4.57
C LYS A 31 5.48 -10.86 3.65
N SER A 32 6.56 -10.12 3.85
CA SER A 32 6.91 -8.97 3.02
C SER A 32 7.35 -9.37 1.61
N GLU A 33 7.96 -10.53 1.47
CA GLU A 33 8.40 -11.05 0.17
C GLU A 33 7.20 -11.48 -0.69
N SER A 34 6.18 -12.10 -0.09
CA SER A 34 4.92 -12.41 -0.75
C SER A 34 4.25 -11.18 -1.38
N ALA A 35 4.25 -10.04 -0.68
CA ALA A 35 3.72 -8.79 -1.23
C ALA A 35 4.52 -8.29 -2.44
N LYS A 36 5.86 -8.38 -2.40
CA LYS A 36 6.71 -8.03 -3.55
C LYS A 36 6.47 -8.94 -4.73
N GLN A 37 6.43 -10.25 -4.52
CA GLN A 37 6.19 -11.21 -5.59
C GLN A 37 4.80 -11.05 -6.19
N LEU A 38 3.78 -10.80 -5.37
CA LEU A 38 2.45 -10.49 -5.85
C LEU A 38 2.42 -9.23 -6.74
N SER A 39 3.12 -8.16 -6.35
CA SER A 39 3.22 -6.95 -7.17
C SER A 39 3.84 -7.23 -8.55
N LYS A 40 4.90 -8.05 -8.59
CA LYS A 40 5.57 -8.46 -9.84
C LYS A 40 4.65 -9.28 -10.73
N LEU A 41 3.96 -10.28 -10.15
CA LEU A 41 3.04 -11.16 -10.90
C LEU A 41 1.83 -10.39 -11.44
N LEU A 42 1.33 -9.39 -10.71
CA LEU A 42 0.23 -8.54 -11.17
C LEU A 42 0.68 -7.41 -12.10
N GLY A 43 2.00 -7.23 -12.31
CA GLY A 43 2.53 -6.12 -13.10
C GLY A 43 2.23 -4.74 -12.50
N ARG A 44 2.14 -4.65 -11.15
CA ARG A 44 1.78 -3.42 -10.42
C ARG A 44 2.99 -2.87 -9.65
N LYS A 45 3.00 -1.55 -9.47
CA LYS A 45 4.01 -0.89 -8.63
C LYS A 45 3.71 -1.20 -7.16
N LEU A 46 4.69 -1.76 -6.44
CA LEU A 46 4.59 -1.89 -5.00
C LEU A 46 4.81 -0.53 -4.32
N ILE A 47 3.77 0.01 -3.69
CA ILE A 47 3.90 1.12 -2.74
C ILE A 47 4.19 0.52 -1.36
N ARG A 48 5.41 0.72 -0.86
CA ARG A 48 5.84 0.22 0.45
C ARG A 48 5.74 1.32 1.49
N LEU A 49 5.07 1.03 2.60
CA LEU A 49 5.07 1.86 3.80
C LEU A 49 5.68 1.08 4.97
N ASP A 50 6.68 1.65 5.63
CA ASP A 50 7.26 1.06 6.84
C ASP A 50 6.46 1.49 8.07
N MET A 51 5.57 0.63 8.55
CA MET A 51 4.69 0.92 9.69
C MET A 51 5.43 1.32 10.97
N SER A 52 6.72 1.01 11.09
CA SER A 52 7.54 1.43 12.24
C SER A 52 7.67 2.95 12.34
N GLU A 53 7.56 3.67 11.22
CA GLU A 53 7.60 5.14 11.16
C GLU A 53 6.27 5.83 11.48
N TYR A 54 5.20 5.05 11.66
CA TYR A 54 3.81 5.54 11.80
C TYR A 54 3.18 5.25 13.16
N ARG A 55 3.99 5.23 14.22
CA ARG A 55 3.53 4.91 15.59
C ARG A 55 2.81 6.08 16.28
N ASP A 56 3.17 7.31 15.92
CA ASP A 56 2.65 8.51 16.57
C ASP A 56 1.47 9.10 15.80
N SER A 57 0.56 9.81 16.49
CA SER A 57 -0.63 10.41 15.86
C SER A 57 -0.31 11.42 14.76
N SER A 58 0.80 12.15 14.88
CA SER A 58 1.27 13.12 13.87
C SER A 58 1.81 12.45 12.60
N SER A 59 2.19 11.17 12.66
CA SER A 59 2.75 10.44 11.52
C SER A 59 1.74 10.20 10.40
N VAL A 60 0.43 10.27 10.69
CA VAL A 60 -0.64 10.14 9.70
C VAL A 60 -0.48 11.18 8.59
N GLN A 61 -0.02 12.39 8.92
CA GLN A 61 0.23 13.45 7.93
C GLN A 61 1.26 13.06 6.87
N LYS A 62 2.18 12.13 7.17
CA LYS A 62 3.12 11.61 6.17
C LYS A 62 2.43 10.73 5.12
N ILE A 63 1.36 10.02 5.50
CA ILE A 63 0.59 9.13 4.61
C ILE A 63 -0.33 9.96 3.71
N ILE A 64 -1.15 10.82 4.31
CA ILE A 64 -2.21 11.55 3.59
C ILE A 64 -1.75 12.90 3.03
N GLY A 65 -0.79 13.54 3.69
CA GLY A 65 -0.34 14.92 3.43
C GLY A 65 -0.57 15.81 4.64
N ALA A 66 0.20 16.89 4.75
CA ALA A 66 -0.04 17.92 5.76
C ALA A 66 -1.27 18.77 5.36
N ALA A 67 -1.91 19.43 6.32
CA ALA A 67 -3.01 20.35 6.06
C ALA A 67 -2.49 21.72 5.54
N PRO A 68 -3.33 22.54 4.86
CA PRO A 68 -2.94 23.89 4.45
C PRO A 68 -2.42 24.71 5.64
N GLY A 69 -1.29 25.38 5.47
CA GLY A 69 -0.65 26.16 6.54
C GLY A 69 0.29 25.38 7.46
N TYR A 70 0.43 24.06 7.29
CA TYR A 70 1.42 23.24 7.99
C TYR A 70 2.63 22.93 7.11
N VAL A 71 3.79 22.74 7.73
CA VAL A 71 5.04 22.39 7.04
C VAL A 71 4.84 21.06 6.28
N GLY A 72 5.07 21.09 4.97
CA GLY A 72 4.92 19.92 4.10
C GLY A 72 3.58 19.85 3.35
N TYR A 73 2.74 20.88 3.40
CA TYR A 73 1.50 20.95 2.61
C TYR A 73 1.76 20.81 1.10
N ASP A 74 2.77 21.52 0.57
CA ASP A 74 3.11 21.48 -0.85
C ASP A 74 3.93 20.23 -1.25
N LYS A 75 4.25 19.35 -0.30
CA LYS A 75 4.99 18.11 -0.59
C LYS A 75 4.00 17.00 -0.94
N PRO A 76 4.27 16.21 -1.99
CA PRO A 76 3.44 15.05 -2.30
C PRO A 76 3.49 14.07 -1.13
N SER A 77 2.33 13.59 -0.68
CA SER A 77 2.27 12.64 0.41
C SER A 77 2.77 11.27 -0.03
N LEU A 78 3.24 10.48 0.95
CA LEU A 78 3.91 9.20 0.67
C LEU A 78 2.97 8.17 0.03
N LEU A 79 1.67 8.20 0.37
CA LEU A 79 0.69 7.29 -0.20
C LEU A 79 -0.19 7.97 -1.26
N LEU A 80 -0.84 9.10 -0.95
CA LEU A 80 -1.77 9.73 -1.90
C LEU A 80 -1.05 10.16 -3.18
N GLY A 81 0.14 10.76 -3.05
CA GLY A 81 0.94 11.17 -4.21
C GLY A 81 1.38 9.98 -5.08
N GLN A 82 1.73 8.85 -4.45
CA GLN A 82 2.07 7.63 -5.20
C GLN A 82 0.84 7.02 -5.89
N LEU A 83 -0.33 7.00 -5.25
CA LEU A 83 -1.57 6.50 -5.86
C LEU A 83 -2.04 7.38 -7.02
N GLN A 84 -1.90 8.69 -6.92
CA GLN A 84 -2.19 9.62 -8.03
C GLN A 84 -1.26 9.38 -9.22
N THR A 85 0.03 9.16 -8.96
CA THR A 85 1.03 8.89 -10.01
C THR A 85 0.85 7.49 -10.62
N TYR A 86 0.45 6.51 -9.81
CA TYR A 86 0.31 5.11 -10.18
C TYR A 86 -1.08 4.57 -9.78
N PRO A 87 -2.14 4.91 -10.53
CA PRO A 87 -3.51 4.58 -10.14
C PRO A 87 -3.85 3.08 -10.20
N LYS A 88 -3.01 2.28 -10.85
CA LYS A 88 -3.14 0.80 -10.94
C LYS A 88 -2.21 0.07 -9.97
N SER A 89 -1.67 0.75 -8.95
CA SER A 89 -0.86 0.12 -7.88
C SER A 89 -1.64 -0.95 -7.11
#